data_AF-A0AAW4VW17-F1
#
_entry.id   AF-A0AAW4VW17-F1
#
_cell.length_a   1.000
_cell.length_b   1.000
_cell.length_c   1.000
_cell.angle_alpha   90.00
_cell.angle_beta   90.00
_cell.angle_gamma   90.00
#
_symmetry.space_group_name_H-M   'P 1'
#
loop_
_entity.id
_entity.type
_entity.pdbx_description
1 polymer ?
#
loop_
_entity_poly.entity_id
_entity_poly.type
_entity_poly.pdbx_seq_one_letter_code
_entity_poly.pdbx_strand_id
1 'polypeptide(L)' 'MSPVIYVSPAFRTACAEPRGALLLLHSDPVRSAPIVGSAASGARLLILREQNGWCHVRTRTACGWVSKTDIVLFYCRPAL' A
#
# COMPACT_ATOMS: atom_id res chain seq x y z
N MET A 1 -10.76 -0.34 -25.17
CA MET A 1 -10.17 0.75 -24.35
C MET A 1 -9.80 0.14 -23.00
N SER A 2 -8.60 -0.42 -22.92
CA SER A 2 -8.08 -1.04 -21.69
C SER A 2 -7.22 0.01 -21.00
N PRO A 3 -7.37 0.26 -19.69
CA PRO A 3 -6.55 1.26 -19.03
C PRO A 3 -5.10 0.80 -19.03
N VAL A 4 -4.26 1.51 -19.78
CA VAL A 4 -2.80 1.39 -19.73
C VAL A 4 -2.39 1.90 -18.35
N ILE A 5 -2.05 0.98 -17.44
CA ILE A 5 -1.47 1.36 -16.15
C ILE A 5 -0.02 1.75 -16.44
N TYR A 6 0.21 3.04 -16.67
CA TYR A 6 1.55 3.60 -16.77
C TYR A 6 2.21 3.54 -15.39
N VAL A 7 2.87 2.42 -15.08
CA VAL A 7 3.59 2.26 -13.81
C VAL A 7 4.93 2.97 -13.97
N SER A 8 4.99 4.24 -13.57
CA SER A 8 6.21 5.03 -13.61
C SER A 8 7.35 4.32 -12.85
N PRO A 9 8.56 4.22 -13.41
CA PRO A 9 9.65 3.42 -12.86
C PRO A 9 10.27 3.98 -11.55
N ALA A 10 9.71 5.04 -10.97
CA ALA A 10 10.19 5.66 -9.73
C ALA A 10 9.36 5.28 -8.49
N PHE A 11 8.28 4.50 -8.63
CA PHE A 11 7.47 4.12 -7.47
C PHE A 11 8.05 2.92 -6.73
N ARG A 12 8.32 3.09 -5.43
CA ARG A 12 8.63 1.99 -4.52
C ARG A 12 7.38 1.10 -4.44
N THR A 13 7.39 -0.04 -5.13
CA THR A 13 6.36 -1.07 -4.93
C THR A 13 6.70 -1.84 -3.66
N ALA A 14 5.70 -2.09 -2.82
CA ALA A 14 5.80 -2.98 -1.67
C ALA A 14 4.63 -3.96 -1.68
N CYS A 15 4.86 -5.21 -1.28
CA CYS A 15 3.78 -6.18 -1.12
C CYS A 15 3.23 -6.05 0.29
N ALA A 16 1.95 -5.81 0.50
CA ALA A 16 1.42 -5.86 1.86
C ALA A 16 1.18 -7.30 2.30
N GLU A 17 1.92 -7.71 3.30
CA GLU A 17 1.61 -8.90 4.10
C GLU A 17 1.02 -8.42 5.43
N PRO A 18 -0.31 -8.35 5.57
CA PRO A 18 -0.93 -8.25 6.87
C PRO A 18 -0.44 -9.39 7.75
N ARG A 19 -0.18 -9.10 9.03
CA ARG A 19 0.01 -10.15 10.06
C ARG A 19 -1.25 -11.03 10.25
N GLY A 20 -2.38 -10.67 9.62
CA GLY A 20 -3.64 -11.42 9.59
C GLY A 20 -4.19 -11.60 8.16
N ALA A 21 -5.51 -11.77 8.03
CA ALA A 21 -6.14 -12.12 6.74
C ALA A 21 -6.36 -10.93 5.79
N LEU A 22 -6.57 -9.72 6.31
CA LEU A 22 -6.98 -8.54 5.54
C LEU A 22 -6.26 -7.28 6.03
N LEU A 23 -5.89 -6.43 5.07
CA LEU A 23 -5.28 -5.14 5.32
C LEU A 23 -6.32 -4.04 5.11
N LEU A 24 -6.49 -3.16 6.09
CA LEU A 24 -7.49 -2.09 6.04
C LEU A 24 -6.79 -0.78 5.65
N LEU A 25 -7.35 -0.09 4.65
CA LEU A 25 -6.87 1.19 4.18
C LEU A 25 -7.71 2.28 4.86
N HIS A 26 -7.06 3.18 5.58
CA HIS A 26 -7.68 4.30 6.26
C HIS A 26 -7.66 5.57 5.39
N SER A 27 -8.62 6.48 5.58
CA SER A 27 -8.63 7.77 4.86
C SER A 27 -7.43 8.65 5.20
N ASP A 28 -6.95 8.53 6.44
CA ASP A 28 -5.93 9.38 7.03
C ASP A 28 -4.89 8.53 7.77
N PRO A 29 -3.68 9.05 8.00
CA PRO A 29 -2.60 8.36 8.73
C PRO A 29 -2.87 8.36 10.25
N VAL A 30 -4.05 7.93 10.66
CA VAL A 30 -4.47 7.80 12.05
C VAL A 30 -5.32 6.55 12.23
N ARG A 31 -5.13 5.87 13.36
CA ARG A 31 -5.77 4.56 13.62
C ARG A 31 -7.29 4.65 13.78
N SER A 32 -7.80 5.83 14.16
CA SER A 32 -9.23 6.12 14.29
C SER A 32 -9.89 6.58 13.00
N ALA A 33 -9.14 6.72 11.89
CA ALA A 33 -9.71 7.17 10.63
C ALA A 33 -10.64 6.11 10.03
N PRO A 34 -11.69 6.54 9.31
CA PRO A 34 -12.58 5.61 8.62
C PRO A 34 -11.81 4.79 7.58
N ILE A 35 -12.26 3.54 7.42
CA ILE A 35 -11.71 2.62 6.44
C ILE A 35 -12.31 2.97 5.08
N VAL A 36 -11.44 3.35 4.13
CA VAL A 36 -11.82 3.70 2.75
C VAL A 36 -11.67 2.51 1.79
N GLY A 37 -11.02 1.44 2.23
CA GLY A 37 -10.92 0.21 1.45
C GLY A 37 -10.17 -0.89 2.18
N SER A 38 -9.97 -2.00 1.50
CA SER A 38 -9.19 -3.12 2.01
C SER A 38 -8.37 -3.76 0.91
N ALA A 39 -7.27 -4.39 1.29
CA ALA A 39 -6.44 -5.21 0.43
C ALA A 39 -6.30 -6.61 1.02
N ALA A 40 -6.30 -7.62 0.15
CA ALA A 40 -6.02 -8.99 0.55
C ALA A 40 -4.54 -9.15 0.95
N SER A 41 -4.25 -10.15 1.78
CA SER A 41 -2.87 -10.50 2.10
C SER A 41 -2.08 -10.88 0.84
N GLY A 42 -0.84 -10.40 0.74
CA GLY A 42 0.01 -10.59 -0.43
C GLY A 42 -0.36 -9.70 -1.62
N ALA A 43 -1.34 -8.81 -1.48
CA ALA A 43 -1.66 -7.85 -2.54
C ALA A 43 -0.48 -6.91 -2.78
N ARG A 44 -0.15 -6.70 -4.06
CA ARG A 44 0.86 -5.73 -4.47
C ARG A 44 0.33 -4.32 -4.26
N LEU A 45 0.99 -3.57 -3.39
CA LEU A 45 0.65 -2.18 -3.10
C LEU A 45 1.68 -1.24 -3.72
N LEU A 46 1.19 -0.15 -4.30
CA LEU A 46 2.05 0.92 -4.73
C LEU A 46 2.20 1.92 -3.58
N ILE A 47 3.41 2.09 -3.06
CA ILE A 47 3.65 3.11 -2.03
C ILE A 47 3.82 4.45 -2.74
N LEU A 48 2.88 5.36 -2.47
CA LEU A 48 2.91 6.71 -3.00
C LEU A 48 3.75 7.63 -2.12
N ARG A 49 3.60 7.49 -0.80
CA ARG A 49 4.29 8.32 0.21
C ARG A 49 4.30 7.61 1.55
N GLU A 50 5.28 7.94 2.37
CA GLU A 50 5.39 7.46 3.74
C GLU A 50 5.48 8.67 4.67
N GLN A 51 4.74 8.66 5.76
CA GLN A 51 4.74 9.75 6.73
C GLN A 51 4.34 9.25 8.11
N ASN A 52 5.10 9.64 9.14
CA ASN A 52 4.76 9.39 10.55
C ASN A 52 4.44 7.92 10.87
N GLY A 53 5.15 6.97 10.24
CA GLY A 53 4.89 5.53 10.44
C GLY A 53 3.74 4.95 9.62
N TRP A 54 3.14 5.72 8.73
CA TRP A 54 2.11 5.28 7.79
C TRP A 54 2.63 5.30 6.35
N CYS A 55 2.13 4.38 5.54
CA CYS A 55 2.32 4.33 4.11
C CYS A 55 1.01 4.65 3.42
N HIS A 56 0.99 5.70 2.61
CA HIS A 56 -0.09 5.93 1.68
C HIS A 56 0.13 5.01 0.49
N VAL A 57 -0.80 4.09 0.33
CA VAL A 57 -0.75 3.03 -0.66
C VAL A 57 -1.88 3.19 -1.66
N ARG A 58 -1.61 2.76 -2.88
CA ARG A 58 -2.62 2.60 -3.92
C ARG A 58 -2.68 1.15 -4.35
N THR A 59 -3.85 0.55 -4.20
CA THR A 59 -4.20 -0.74 -4.76
C THR A 59 -4.78 -0.54 -6.16
N ARG A 60 -5.16 -1.64 -6.82
CA ARG A 60 -5.84 -1.58 -8.12
C ARG A 60 -7.24 -0.96 -8.01
N THR A 61 -7.90 -1.09 -6.86
CA THR A 61 -9.31 -0.75 -6.66
C THR A 61 -9.54 0.40 -5.67
N ALA A 62 -8.55 0.74 -4.85
CA ALA A 62 -8.67 1.74 -3.79
C ALA A 62 -7.32 2.40 -3.48
N CYS A 63 -7.36 3.50 -2.73
CA CYS A 63 -6.18 4.17 -2.17
C CYS A 63 -6.45 4.62 -0.74
N GLY A 64 -5.41 4.64 0.09
CA GLY A 64 -5.53 5.03 1.49
C GLY A 64 -4.25 4.78 2.28
N TRP A 65 -4.33 4.90 3.59
CA TRP A 65 -3.20 4.81 4.49
C TRP A 65 -3.19 3.48 5.24
N VAL A 66 -2.00 2.93 5.40
CA VAL A 66 -1.78 1.72 6.18
C VAL A 66 -0.60 1.93 7.10
N SER A 67 -0.69 1.43 8.33
CA SER A 67 0.39 1.46 9.29
C SER A 67 1.55 0.59 8.81
N LYS A 68 2.79 1.11 8.88
CA LYS A 68 4.01 0.34 8.58
C LYS A 68 4.17 -0.89 9.47
N THR A 69 3.59 -0.88 10.66
CA THR A 69 3.67 -2.00 11.60
C THR A 69 2.85 -3.19 11.13
N ASP A 70 1.81 -2.94 10.33
CA ASP A 70 0.87 -3.95 9.84
C ASP A 70 1.20 -4.45 8.43
N ILE A 71 2.22 -3.89 7.77
CA ILE A 71 2.69 -4.30 6.44
C ILE A 71 4.17 -4.65 6.47
N VAL A 72 4.54 -5.70 5.74
CA VAL A 72 5.94 -5.97 5.42
C VAL A 72 6.32 -5.21 4.16
N LEU A 73 7.41 -4.46 4.18
CA LEU A 73 7.86 -3.71 3.00
C LEU A 73 8.90 -4.51 2.22
N PHE A 74 8.46 -5.11 1.11
CA PHE A 74 9.38 -5.70 0.14
C PHE A 74 9.86 -4.63 -0.83
N TYR A 75 11.02 -4.05 -0.55
CA TYR A 75 11.70 -3.23 -1.54
C TYR A 75 12.34 -4.18 -2.56
N CYS A 76 11.92 -4.13 -3.82
CA CYS A 76 12.76 -4.62 -4.91
C CYS A 76 14.07 -3.81 -4.84
N ARG A 77 15.09 -4.38 -4.22
CA ARG A 77 16.47 -3.91 -4.39
C ARG A 77 16.74 -4.02 -5.90
N PRO A 78 17.05 -2.93 -6.60
CA PRO A 78 17.60 -3.08 -7.94
C PRO A 78 18.86 -3.95 -7.77
N ALA A 79 18.89 -5.07 -8.48
CA ALA A 79 20.09 -5.88 -8.57
C ALA A 79 21.19 -4.96 -9.13
N LEU A 80 22.23 -4.77 -8.32
CA LEU A 80 23.42 -4.00 -8.67
C LEU A 80 24.25 -4.80 -9.68
#